data_AF-A0A1G5CUL7-F1
#
_entry.id   AF-A0A1G5CUL7-F1
#
_cell.length_a   1.000
_cell.length_b   1.000
_cell.length_c   1.000
_cell.angle_alpha   90.00
_cell.angle_beta   90.00
_cell.angle_gamma   90.00
#
_symmetry.space_group_name_H-M   'P 1'
#
loop_
_entity.id
_entity.type
_entity.pdbx_description
1 polymer ?
#
loop_
_entity_poly.entity_id
_entity_poly.type
_entity_poly.pdbx_seq_one_letter_code
_entity_poly.pdbx_strand_id
1 'polypeptide(L)'
;MKGFFTFGLLLFTVLPAIAQEIETPNNKTADSLFVVQHEAYAHHSFETARELLKTALLNKRMARSYEPHYELGDAEFALENFEAAAKAYAKAIQLAENQVKTINGPKQGLERSLARIEYIKEEKERESQIDTALLKGLKKDVPYSNEAEELTQFPIYEGCEIGSYVDMKRCMNQALALFIVRNFKSNLANRVNLYGRLPIEVNFTVDPTGALTNVKAKSLNPQLEHEALLLISLVPQMKPGLVGDKTVSVNYLQRILFVIE
;
A
#
# COMPACT_ATOMS: atom_id res chain seq x y z
N MET A 1 20.62 -53.51 -51.69
CA MET A 1 20.69 -52.06 -51.42
C MET A 1 19.43 -51.64 -50.69
N LYS A 2 19.58 -51.22 -49.41
CA LYS A 2 18.73 -50.34 -48.56
C LYS A 2 17.21 -50.59 -48.59
N GLY A 3 16.51 -51.09 -47.56
CA GLY A 3 16.80 -51.11 -46.12
C GLY A 3 16.54 -49.73 -45.50
N PHE A 4 15.29 -49.40 -45.16
CA PHE A 4 14.96 -48.26 -44.29
C PHE A 4 14.03 -48.71 -43.18
N PHE A 5 14.62 -48.76 -41.99
CA PHE A 5 14.06 -49.05 -40.68
C PHE A 5 13.13 -47.90 -40.24
N THR A 6 11.91 -48.24 -39.83
CA THR A 6 11.06 -47.36 -39.03
C THR A 6 11.57 -47.38 -37.60
N PHE A 7 12.28 -46.33 -37.18
CA PHE A 7 12.68 -46.12 -35.79
C PHE A 7 11.63 -45.26 -35.09
N GLY A 8 10.93 -45.85 -34.12
CA GLY A 8 10.21 -45.09 -33.11
C GLY A 8 11.22 -44.33 -32.24
N LEU A 9 10.94 -43.04 -32.01
CA LEU A 9 11.62 -42.27 -30.98
C LEU A 9 10.58 -41.81 -29.96
N LEU A 10 10.57 -42.51 -28.83
CA LEU A 10 10.00 -42.07 -27.57
C LEU A 10 10.72 -40.78 -27.15
N LEU A 11 10.03 -39.65 -27.19
CA LEU A 11 10.44 -38.47 -26.43
C LEU A 11 9.72 -38.50 -25.08
N PHE A 12 10.40 -39.13 -24.12
CA PHE A 12 10.25 -38.82 -22.70
C PHE A 12 10.69 -37.36 -22.49
N THR A 13 9.75 -36.44 -22.33
CA THR A 13 10.00 -35.27 -21.49
C THR A 13 9.16 -35.42 -20.25
N VAL A 14 9.86 -35.85 -19.20
CA VAL A 14 9.46 -35.81 -17.81
C VAL A 14 8.91 -34.42 -17.51
N LEU A 15 7.59 -34.30 -17.39
CA LEU A 15 7.01 -33.17 -16.68
C LEU A 15 7.50 -33.29 -15.23
N PRO A 16 8.11 -32.25 -14.64
CA PRO A 16 8.39 -32.25 -13.22
C PRO A 16 7.04 -32.25 -12.49
N ALA A 17 6.62 -33.43 -12.06
CA ALA A 17 5.73 -33.60 -10.94
C ALA A 17 6.48 -33.14 -9.68
N ILE A 18 6.35 -31.86 -9.33
CA ILE A 18 6.25 -31.42 -7.93
C ILE A 18 5.24 -30.26 -7.92
N ALA A 19 3.96 -30.60 -7.99
CA ALA A 19 3.01 -29.91 -7.13
C ALA A 19 3.12 -30.66 -5.80
N GLN A 20 3.94 -30.16 -4.87
CA GLN A 20 3.89 -30.63 -3.50
C GLN A 20 2.54 -30.17 -2.97
N GLU A 21 1.62 -31.12 -2.85
CA GLU A 21 0.41 -30.95 -2.04
C GLU A 21 0.86 -30.54 -0.65
N ILE A 22 0.60 -29.29 -0.27
CA ILE A 22 0.67 -28.86 1.12
C ILE A 22 -0.46 -29.60 1.82
N GLU A 23 -0.15 -30.79 2.35
CA GLU A 23 -1.09 -31.61 3.10
C GLU A 23 -1.76 -30.79 4.21
N THR A 24 -3.09 -30.81 4.21
CA THR A 24 -3.95 -30.09 5.14
C THR A 24 -3.64 -30.44 6.62
N PRO A 25 -3.91 -29.52 7.58
CA PRO A 25 -3.28 -29.54 8.92
C PRO A 25 -3.78 -30.63 9.88
N ASN A 26 -4.76 -31.44 9.49
CA ASN A 26 -5.62 -32.18 10.43
C ASN A 26 -4.95 -33.35 11.17
N ASN A 27 -3.69 -33.69 10.89
CA ASN A 27 -3.03 -34.85 11.52
C ASN A 27 -1.54 -34.61 11.90
N LYS A 28 -1.08 -33.35 11.91
CA LYS A 28 0.32 -33.01 12.19
C LYS A 28 0.53 -32.66 13.66
N THR A 29 1.67 -33.08 14.22
CA THR A 29 2.06 -32.72 15.60
C THR A 29 2.44 -31.24 15.69
N ALA A 30 2.37 -30.66 16.88
CA ALA A 30 2.75 -29.26 17.08
C ALA A 30 4.20 -28.96 16.65
N ASP A 31 5.13 -29.91 16.85
CA ASP A 31 6.51 -29.80 16.36
C ASP A 31 6.57 -29.82 14.83
N SER A 32 5.81 -30.71 14.19
CA SER A 32 5.74 -30.76 12.72
C SER A 32 5.18 -29.47 12.15
N LEU A 33 4.14 -28.91 12.76
CA LEU A 33 3.58 -27.62 12.37
C LEU A 33 4.59 -26.47 12.53
N PHE A 34 5.35 -26.46 13.62
CA PHE A 34 6.41 -25.48 13.85
C PHE A 34 7.60 -25.63 12.90
N VAL A 35 7.85 -26.81 12.33
CA VAL A 35 8.84 -26.96 11.25
C VAL A 35 8.28 -26.45 9.93
N VAL A 36 7.07 -26.87 9.56
CA VAL A 36 6.44 -26.50 8.28
C VAL A 36 6.19 -24.99 8.17
N GLN A 37 5.95 -24.30 9.29
CA GLN A 37 5.79 -22.84 9.28
C GLN A 37 7.03 -22.13 8.72
N HIS A 38 8.26 -22.60 9.02
CA HIS A 38 9.49 -21.96 8.54
C HIS A 38 9.60 -22.03 7.02
N GLU A 39 9.14 -23.14 6.43
CA GLU A 39 9.08 -23.30 4.98
C GLU A 39 8.04 -22.35 4.38
N ALA A 40 6.86 -22.23 4.98
CA ALA A 40 5.86 -21.26 4.55
C ALA A 40 6.38 -19.82 4.65
N TYR A 41 7.05 -19.46 5.75
CA TYR A 41 7.65 -18.15 5.95
C TYR A 41 8.75 -17.85 4.92
N ALA A 42 9.62 -18.83 4.63
CA ALA A 42 10.69 -18.70 3.63
C ALA A 42 10.15 -18.48 2.20
N HIS A 43 8.94 -18.97 1.92
CA HIS A 43 8.24 -18.75 0.65
C HIS A 43 7.29 -17.53 0.69
N HIS A 44 7.47 -16.61 1.65
CA HIS A 44 6.65 -15.41 1.82
C HIS A 44 5.14 -15.68 2.00
N SER A 45 4.77 -16.90 2.43
CA SER A 45 3.37 -17.29 2.69
C SER A 45 3.01 -17.03 4.15
N PHE A 46 2.97 -15.75 4.52
CA PHE A 46 2.89 -15.30 5.93
C PHE A 46 1.56 -15.67 6.61
N GLU A 47 0.43 -15.64 5.90
CA GLU A 47 -0.86 -16.09 6.42
C GLU A 47 -0.82 -17.58 6.77
N THR A 48 -0.23 -18.40 5.89
CA THR A 48 -0.07 -19.83 6.13
C THR A 48 0.84 -20.06 7.34
N ALA A 49 1.98 -19.37 7.43
CA ALA A 49 2.87 -19.44 8.59
C ALA A 49 2.13 -19.05 9.89
N ARG A 50 1.36 -17.96 9.87
CA ARG A 50 0.52 -17.50 11.00
C ARG A 50 -0.48 -18.57 11.45
N GLU A 51 -1.23 -19.18 10.53
CA GLU A 51 -2.22 -20.21 10.89
C GLU A 51 -1.56 -21.48 11.44
N LEU A 52 -0.42 -21.89 10.87
CA LEU A 52 0.35 -23.02 11.38
C LEU A 52 0.86 -22.76 12.80
N LEU A 53 1.38 -21.55 13.07
CA LEU A 53 1.84 -21.12 14.39
C LEU A 53 0.70 -21.03 15.40
N LYS A 54 -0.44 -20.43 15.03
CA LYS A 54 -1.65 -20.39 15.88
C LYS A 54 -2.13 -21.79 16.23
N THR A 55 -2.10 -22.71 15.27
CA THR A 55 -2.44 -24.12 15.49
C THR A 55 -1.43 -24.79 16.42
N ALA A 56 -0.13 -24.61 16.20
CA ALA A 56 0.92 -25.17 17.05
C ALA A 56 0.81 -24.68 18.51
N LEU A 57 0.44 -23.41 18.71
CA LEU A 57 0.24 -22.78 20.02
C LEU A 57 -0.97 -23.33 20.80
N LEU A 58 -1.88 -24.09 20.18
CA LEU A 58 -2.92 -24.83 20.93
C LEU A 58 -2.32 -25.93 21.81
N ASN A 59 -1.10 -26.39 21.49
CA ASN A 59 -0.37 -27.32 22.32
C ASN A 59 0.25 -26.60 23.53
N LYS A 60 -0.01 -27.13 24.75
CA LYS A 60 0.46 -26.53 26.00
C LYS A 60 1.97 -26.38 26.11
N ARG A 61 2.75 -27.27 25.50
CA ARG A 61 4.22 -27.18 25.50
C ARG A 61 4.66 -26.00 24.65
N MET A 62 4.18 -25.93 23.41
CA MET A 62 4.49 -24.82 22.49
C MET A 62 4.04 -23.48 23.05
N ALA A 63 2.87 -23.41 23.67
CA ALA A 63 2.36 -22.19 24.29
C ALA A 63 3.26 -21.64 25.41
N ARG A 64 4.10 -22.48 26.01
CA ARG A 64 5.04 -22.14 27.09
C ARG A 64 6.47 -21.93 26.60
N SER A 65 6.77 -22.23 25.33
CA SER A 65 8.07 -21.95 24.70
C SER A 65 8.07 -20.55 24.13
N TYR A 66 9.22 -19.87 24.11
CA TYR A 66 9.28 -18.49 23.60
C TYR A 66 9.28 -18.44 22.06
N GLU A 67 9.92 -19.42 21.41
CA GLU A 67 10.15 -19.43 19.95
C GLU A 67 8.86 -19.33 19.15
N PRO A 68 7.78 -20.11 19.43
CA PRO A 68 6.56 -20.01 18.65
C PRO A 68 5.87 -18.64 18.76
N HIS A 69 6.05 -17.92 19.87
CA HIS A 69 5.52 -16.55 20.01
C HIS A 69 6.41 -15.53 19.29
N TYR A 70 7.72 -15.75 19.23
CA TYR A 70 8.63 -14.88 18.48
C TYR A 70 8.34 -14.97 16.97
N GLU A 71 8.26 -16.19 16.44
CA GLU A 71 7.93 -16.46 15.04
C GLU A 71 6.52 -15.99 14.68
N LEU A 72 5.54 -16.10 15.61
CA LEU A 72 4.22 -15.52 15.40
C LEU A 72 4.28 -13.99 15.34
N GLY A 73 5.14 -13.36 16.13
CA GLY A 73 5.41 -11.93 16.05
C GLY A 73 5.94 -11.53 14.68
N ASP A 74 6.90 -12.28 14.14
CA ASP A 74 7.48 -12.04 12.82
C ASP A 74 6.46 -12.23 11.69
N ALA A 75 5.59 -13.24 11.78
CA ALA A 75 4.51 -13.46 10.82
C ALA A 75 3.42 -12.37 10.87
N GLU A 76 2.96 -11.99 12.06
CA GLU A 76 1.97 -10.90 12.22
C GLU A 76 2.56 -9.55 11.79
N PHE A 77 3.86 -9.31 12.00
CA PHE A 77 4.53 -8.09 11.54
C PHE A 77 4.60 -8.04 10.01
N ALA A 78 4.95 -9.15 9.35
CA ALA A 78 4.97 -9.26 7.89
C ALA A 78 3.57 -9.06 7.26
N LEU A 79 2.51 -9.38 7.99
CA LEU A 79 1.11 -9.16 7.63
C LEU A 79 0.58 -7.77 8.02
N GLU A 80 1.45 -6.87 8.47
CA GLU A 80 1.11 -5.53 8.94
C GLU A 80 0.13 -5.48 10.12
N ASN A 81 -0.02 -6.58 10.85
CA ASN A 81 -0.84 -6.67 12.06
C ASN A 81 0.00 -6.29 13.29
N PHE A 82 0.45 -5.03 13.33
CA PHE A 82 1.47 -4.57 14.29
C PHE A 82 1.05 -4.72 15.75
N GLU A 83 -0.24 -4.62 16.07
CA GLU A 83 -0.77 -4.85 17.42
C GLU A 83 -0.63 -6.32 17.85
N ALA A 84 -0.99 -7.25 16.97
CA ALA A 84 -0.82 -8.68 17.22
C ALA A 84 0.66 -9.06 17.30
N ALA A 85 1.49 -8.48 16.42
CA ALA A 85 2.94 -8.66 16.43
C ALA A 85 3.54 -8.19 17.76
N ALA A 86 3.23 -6.97 18.20
CA ALA A 86 3.68 -6.43 19.49
C ALA A 86 3.28 -7.35 20.66
N LYS A 87 2.04 -7.84 20.66
CA LYS A 87 1.55 -8.76 21.69
C LYS A 87 2.32 -10.10 21.70
N ALA A 88 2.60 -10.66 20.52
CA ALA A 88 3.33 -11.90 20.38
C ALA A 88 4.80 -11.74 20.83
N TYR A 89 5.47 -10.67 20.42
CA TYR A 89 6.83 -10.35 20.89
C TYR A 89 6.89 -10.12 22.40
N ALA A 90 5.94 -9.36 22.97
CA ALA A 90 5.85 -9.18 24.42
C ALA A 90 5.69 -10.52 25.15
N LYS A 91 4.91 -11.45 24.58
CA LYS A 91 4.76 -12.79 25.13
C LYS A 91 6.05 -13.62 25.04
N ALA A 92 6.77 -13.54 23.92
CA ALA A 92 8.06 -14.18 23.76
C ALA A 92 9.10 -13.65 24.77
N ILE A 93 9.16 -12.32 24.96
CA ILE A 93 10.05 -11.70 25.96
C ILE A 93 9.73 -12.20 27.38
N GLN A 94 8.44 -12.27 27.74
CA GLN A 94 8.00 -12.80 29.03
C GLN A 94 8.42 -14.26 29.25
N LEU A 95 8.34 -15.09 28.21
CA LEU A 95 8.67 -16.52 28.30
C LEU A 95 10.18 -16.80 28.24
N ALA A 96 10.98 -15.85 27.73
CA ALA A 96 12.43 -15.96 27.62
C ALA A 96 13.20 -15.58 28.90
N GLU A 97 12.50 -15.32 30.02
CA GLU A 97 13.12 -14.90 31.28
C GLU A 97 14.24 -15.88 31.72
N ASN A 98 15.43 -15.31 31.95
CA ASN A 98 16.76 -15.91 32.22
C ASN A 98 17.70 -16.14 31.02
N GLN A 99 17.27 -15.91 29.78
CA GLN A 99 18.13 -16.09 28.60
C GLN A 99 18.38 -14.77 27.86
N VAL A 100 19.32 -13.95 28.35
CA VAL A 100 19.62 -12.61 27.79
C VAL A 100 19.86 -12.64 26.27
N LYS A 101 20.50 -13.69 25.75
CA LYS A 101 20.82 -13.80 24.32
C LYS A 101 19.60 -14.02 23.41
N THR A 102 18.53 -14.64 23.91
CA THR A 102 17.33 -14.95 23.10
C THR A 102 16.31 -13.82 23.10
N ILE A 103 16.50 -12.79 23.94
CA ILE A 103 15.55 -11.70 24.14
C ILE A 103 15.73 -10.53 23.14
N ASN A 104 16.93 -10.35 22.56
CA ASN A 104 17.23 -9.19 21.73
C ASN A 104 16.36 -9.09 20.46
N GLY A 105 16.16 -10.21 19.76
CA GLY A 105 15.29 -10.27 18.59
C GLY A 105 13.85 -9.86 18.90
N PRO A 106 13.17 -10.53 19.86
CA PRO A 106 11.84 -10.14 20.31
C PRO A 106 11.73 -8.68 20.77
N LYS A 107 12.73 -8.14 21.50
CA LYS A 107 12.74 -6.71 21.90
C LYS A 107 12.75 -5.78 20.68
N GLN A 108 13.63 -6.05 19.72
CA GLN A 108 13.68 -5.26 18.49
C GLN A 108 12.39 -5.39 17.67
N GLY A 109 11.80 -6.59 17.62
CA GLY A 109 10.47 -6.82 17.02
C GLY A 109 9.39 -5.94 17.68
N LEU A 110 9.32 -5.96 19.01
CA LEU A 110 8.37 -5.17 19.78
C LEU A 110 8.54 -3.66 19.53
N GLU A 111 9.77 -3.14 19.61
CA GLU A 111 10.06 -1.72 19.37
C GLU A 111 9.62 -1.29 17.97
N ARG A 112 9.91 -2.09 16.94
CA ARG A 112 9.48 -1.83 15.55
C ARG A 112 7.96 -1.80 15.42
N SER A 113 7.26 -2.76 16.03
CA SER A 113 5.79 -2.82 16.02
C SER A 113 5.17 -1.59 16.69
N LEU A 114 5.68 -1.19 17.85
CA LEU A 114 5.17 -0.01 18.57
C LEU A 114 5.39 1.28 17.78
N ALA A 115 6.58 1.46 17.18
CA ALA A 115 6.85 2.61 16.32
C ALA A 115 5.88 2.68 15.13
N ARG A 116 5.53 1.54 14.54
CA ARG A 116 4.58 1.49 13.43
C ARG A 116 3.14 1.76 13.87
N ILE A 117 2.73 1.29 15.04
CA ILE A 117 1.43 1.60 15.64
C ILE A 117 1.32 3.11 15.90
N GLU A 118 2.34 3.71 16.54
CA GLU A 118 2.39 5.15 16.81
C GLU A 118 2.29 5.94 15.51
N TYR A 119 3.10 5.59 14.51
CA TYR A 119 3.05 6.18 13.18
C TYR A 119 1.65 6.13 12.56
N ILE A 120 0.99 4.97 12.57
CA ILE A 120 -0.37 4.80 12.02
C ILE A 120 -1.40 5.60 12.81
N LYS A 121 -1.26 5.66 14.14
CA LYS A 121 -2.13 6.43 15.00
C LYS A 121 -2.02 7.92 14.67
N GLU A 122 -0.80 8.44 14.56
CA GLU A 122 -0.57 9.82 14.16
C GLU A 122 -1.10 10.12 12.75
N GLU A 123 -0.92 9.21 11.79
CA GLU A 123 -1.50 9.36 10.44
C GLU A 123 -3.02 9.40 10.49
N LYS A 124 -3.67 8.49 11.23
CA LYS A 124 -5.13 8.51 11.40
C LYS A 124 -5.62 9.75 12.12
N GLU A 125 -4.87 10.27 13.08
CA GLU A 125 -5.18 11.54 13.74
C GLU A 125 -5.04 12.71 12.77
N ARG A 126 -3.98 12.73 11.92
CA ARG A 126 -3.83 13.71 10.84
C ARG A 126 -4.96 13.61 9.83
N GLU A 127 -5.28 12.42 9.33
CA GLU A 127 -6.42 12.17 8.43
C GLU A 127 -7.73 12.59 9.06
N SER A 128 -8.01 12.22 10.32
CA SER A 128 -9.22 12.60 11.04
C SER A 128 -9.31 14.11 11.27
N GLN A 129 -8.19 14.78 11.56
CA GLN A 129 -8.13 16.24 11.64
C GLN A 129 -8.38 16.87 10.28
N ILE A 130 -7.87 16.29 9.20
CA ILE A 130 -8.13 16.78 7.86
C ILE A 130 -9.57 16.53 7.46
N ASP A 131 -10.15 15.36 7.70
CA ASP A 131 -11.55 15.04 7.40
C ASP A 131 -12.49 15.91 8.25
N THR A 132 -12.13 16.17 9.51
CA THR A 132 -12.86 17.11 10.37
C THR A 132 -12.75 18.54 9.82
N ALA A 133 -11.57 18.96 9.34
CA ALA A 133 -11.39 20.25 8.67
C ALA A 133 -12.15 20.32 7.33
N LEU A 134 -12.19 19.23 6.57
CA LEU A 134 -12.88 19.08 5.28
C LEU A 134 -14.40 19.09 5.48
N LEU A 135 -14.92 18.39 6.49
CA LEU A 135 -16.34 18.33 6.85
C LEU A 135 -16.82 19.64 7.47
N LYS A 136 -16.00 20.29 8.31
CA LYS A 136 -16.25 21.64 8.83
C LYS A 136 -16.17 22.69 7.72
N GLY A 137 -15.40 22.41 6.65
CA GLY A 137 -15.36 23.13 5.37
C GLY A 137 -16.37 22.66 4.30
N LEU A 138 -17.26 21.69 4.59
CA LEU A 138 -18.32 21.24 3.65
C LEU A 138 -19.70 21.88 3.94
N LYS A 139 -19.79 22.72 4.98
CA LYS A 139 -20.94 23.63 5.19
C LYS A 139 -20.63 25.11 4.96
N LYS A 140 -19.47 25.42 4.40
CA LYS A 140 -19.16 26.70 3.76
C LYS A 140 -18.21 26.38 2.64
N ASP A 141 -18.58 26.72 1.42
CA ASP A 141 -17.78 26.67 0.20
C ASP A 141 -16.29 26.52 0.52
N VAL A 142 -15.71 25.35 0.20
CA VAL A 142 -14.27 25.11 0.39
C VAL A 142 -13.54 26.27 -0.27
N PRO A 143 -12.89 27.18 0.50
CA PRO A 143 -12.18 28.27 -0.09
C PRO A 143 -10.98 27.64 -0.74
N TYR A 144 -11.01 27.69 -2.06
CA TYR A 144 -9.81 27.75 -2.84
C TYR A 144 -8.82 28.69 -2.12
N SER A 145 -7.64 28.22 -1.72
CA SER A 145 -6.68 29.09 -1.02
C SER A 145 -5.97 30.01 -2.02
N ASN A 146 -6.75 30.95 -2.54
CA ASN A 146 -6.32 32.31 -2.73
C ASN A 146 -7.32 33.16 -1.94
N GLU A 147 -6.80 34.11 -1.17
CA GLU A 147 -7.57 35.21 -0.59
C GLU A 147 -8.11 36.16 -1.69
N ALA A 148 -8.57 35.66 -2.84
CA ALA A 148 -8.90 36.48 -4.00
C ALA A 148 -10.16 35.95 -4.68
N GLU A 149 -11.20 36.81 -4.66
CA GLU A 149 -12.34 36.96 -5.58
C GLU A 149 -13.07 35.68 -6.04
N GLU A 150 -14.41 35.65 -5.92
CA GLU A 150 -15.25 34.55 -6.40
C GLU A 150 -14.91 34.18 -7.86
N LEU A 151 -14.29 33.01 -8.05
CA LEU A 151 -13.96 32.47 -9.37
C LEU A 151 -15.25 32.33 -10.19
N THR A 152 -15.30 33.04 -11.32
CA THR A 152 -16.37 32.90 -12.32
C THR A 152 -16.25 31.58 -13.07
N GLN A 153 -15.02 31.10 -13.27
CA GLN A 153 -14.74 29.79 -13.85
C GLN A 153 -13.50 29.17 -13.22
N PHE A 154 -13.54 27.86 -12.99
CA PHE A 154 -12.38 27.10 -12.53
C PHE A 154 -11.57 26.64 -13.73
N PRO A 155 -10.29 26.27 -13.53
CA PRO A 155 -9.57 25.56 -14.56
C PRO A 155 -10.29 24.30 -15.01
N ILE A 156 -10.37 24.12 -16.33
CA ILE A 156 -11.12 23.03 -16.95
C ILE A 156 -10.13 22.13 -17.70
N TYR A 157 -10.12 20.85 -17.35
CA TYR A 157 -9.45 19.82 -18.12
C TYR A 157 -10.21 19.61 -19.44
N GLU A 158 -9.50 19.36 -20.54
CA GLU A 158 -10.11 19.17 -21.85
C GLU A 158 -11.17 18.05 -21.83
N GLY A 159 -12.39 18.35 -22.29
CA GLY A 159 -13.53 17.43 -22.26
C GLY A 159 -14.46 17.59 -21.05
N CYS A 160 -14.18 18.52 -20.14
CA CYS A 160 -15.02 18.83 -18.97
C CYS A 160 -15.73 20.19 -19.06
N GLU A 161 -15.94 20.74 -20.26
CA GLU A 161 -16.52 22.07 -20.48
C GLU A 161 -18.03 22.15 -20.30
N ILE A 162 -18.72 21.02 -20.20
CA ILE A 162 -20.18 20.94 -20.29
C ILE A 162 -20.76 20.54 -18.94
N GLY A 163 -21.77 21.28 -18.49
CA GLY A 163 -22.58 20.94 -17.32
C GLY A 163 -22.67 22.08 -16.31
N SER A 164 -23.24 21.79 -15.14
CA SER A 164 -23.18 22.74 -14.03
C SER A 164 -21.77 22.86 -13.49
N TYR A 165 -21.52 23.90 -12.71
CA TYR A 165 -20.28 24.05 -11.94
C TYR A 165 -19.87 22.77 -11.19
N VAL A 166 -20.84 22.10 -10.56
CA VAL A 166 -20.63 20.85 -9.82
C VAL A 166 -20.25 19.71 -10.77
N ASP A 167 -20.86 19.65 -11.95
CA ASP A 167 -20.57 18.64 -12.96
C ASP A 167 -19.17 18.80 -13.55
N MET A 168 -18.79 20.03 -13.90
CA MET A 168 -17.46 20.33 -14.44
C MET A 168 -16.38 19.98 -13.43
N LYS A 169 -16.58 20.35 -12.15
CA LYS A 169 -15.66 20.00 -11.05
C LYS A 169 -15.53 18.48 -10.89
N ARG A 170 -16.64 17.76 -10.90
CA ARG A 170 -16.66 16.30 -10.82
C ARG A 170 -15.96 15.66 -12.01
N CYS A 171 -16.22 16.13 -13.23
CA CYS A 171 -15.57 15.67 -14.45
C CYS A 171 -14.06 15.89 -14.38
N MET A 172 -13.61 17.08 -14.00
CA MET A 172 -12.19 17.43 -13.90
C MET A 172 -11.46 16.49 -12.92
N ASN A 173 -12.04 16.25 -11.73
CA ASN A 173 -11.49 15.31 -10.76
C ASN A 173 -11.40 13.88 -11.32
N GLN A 174 -12.43 13.43 -12.04
CA GLN A 174 -12.45 12.10 -12.67
C GLN A 174 -11.43 12.00 -13.81
N ALA A 175 -11.30 13.02 -14.65
CA ALA A 175 -10.35 13.07 -15.75
C ALA A 175 -8.90 13.00 -15.26
N LEU A 176 -8.56 13.78 -14.22
CA LEU A 176 -7.27 13.70 -13.56
C LEU A 176 -7.00 12.32 -12.96
N ALA A 177 -7.96 11.75 -12.22
CA ALA A 177 -7.82 10.42 -11.65
C ALA A 177 -7.60 9.34 -12.73
N LEU A 178 -8.37 9.38 -13.83
CA LEU A 178 -8.21 8.48 -14.97
C LEU A 178 -6.87 8.68 -15.68
N PHE A 179 -6.43 9.93 -15.85
CA PHE A 179 -5.13 10.25 -16.44
C PHE A 179 -4.01 9.63 -15.61
N ILE A 180 -4.04 9.81 -14.29
CA ILE A 180 -3.06 9.24 -13.36
C ILE A 180 -3.06 7.72 -13.46
N VAL A 181 -4.22 7.06 -13.37
CA VAL A 181 -4.31 5.59 -13.46
C VAL A 181 -3.75 5.05 -14.79
N ARG A 182 -4.03 5.72 -15.91
CA ARG A 182 -3.55 5.28 -17.24
C ARG A 182 -2.05 5.45 -17.43
N ASN A 183 -1.47 6.49 -16.84
CA ASN A 183 -0.06 6.82 -17.03
C ASN A 183 0.84 6.27 -15.92
N PHE A 184 0.26 5.85 -14.79
CA PHE A 184 1.01 5.26 -13.69
C PHE A 184 1.65 3.94 -14.13
N LYS A 185 2.97 3.90 -14.02
CA LYS A 185 3.76 2.74 -14.42
C LYS A 185 3.59 1.61 -13.39
N SER A 186 2.79 0.59 -13.73
CA SER A 186 2.54 -0.59 -12.88
C SER A 186 3.81 -1.36 -12.50
N ASN A 187 4.86 -1.26 -13.30
CA ASN A 187 6.18 -1.81 -12.99
C ASN A 187 6.91 -1.06 -11.87
N LEU A 188 6.42 0.09 -11.38
CA LEU A 188 6.89 0.70 -10.15
C LEU A 188 6.49 -0.15 -8.94
N ALA A 189 5.24 -0.60 -8.85
CA ALA A 189 4.75 -1.47 -7.77
C ALA A 189 5.62 -2.74 -7.61
N ASN A 190 5.97 -3.38 -8.73
CA ASN A 190 6.82 -4.57 -8.79
C ASN A 190 8.29 -4.31 -8.41
N ARG A 191 8.77 -3.05 -8.50
CA ARG A 191 10.16 -2.69 -8.16
C ARG A 191 10.35 -2.24 -6.71
N VAL A 192 9.29 -1.82 -6.01
CA VAL A 192 9.41 -1.24 -4.66
C VAL A 192 8.72 -2.01 -3.53
N ASN A 193 8.26 -3.25 -3.76
CA ASN A 193 7.59 -4.04 -2.72
C ASN A 193 6.47 -3.23 -2.04
N LEU A 194 5.73 -2.46 -2.85
CA LEU A 194 4.65 -1.60 -2.38
C LEU A 194 3.39 -2.45 -2.25
N TYR A 195 2.77 -2.42 -1.07
CA TYR A 195 1.52 -3.13 -0.81
C TYR A 195 0.55 -2.20 -0.06
N GLY A 196 -0.75 -2.48 -0.21
CA GLY A 196 -1.80 -1.83 0.54
C GLY A 196 -2.26 -0.49 -0.03
N ARG A 197 -2.82 0.33 0.86
CA ARG A 197 -3.45 1.63 0.53
C ARG A 197 -2.44 2.75 0.75
N LEU A 198 -1.91 3.29 -0.34
CA LEU A 198 -0.83 4.27 -0.32
C LEU A 198 -1.36 5.63 -0.76
N PRO A 199 -1.69 6.53 0.18
CA PRO A 199 -2.11 7.87 -0.17
C PRO A 199 -0.91 8.66 -0.73
N ILE A 200 -1.21 9.45 -1.77
CA ILE A 200 -0.32 10.46 -2.32
C ILE A 200 -1.09 11.76 -2.35
N GLU A 201 -0.50 12.79 -1.77
CA GLU A 201 -1.00 14.15 -1.87
C GLU A 201 -0.21 14.91 -2.92
N VAL A 202 -0.88 15.55 -3.86
CA VAL A 202 -0.27 16.38 -4.90
C VAL A 202 -0.85 17.77 -4.80
N ASN A 203 0.03 18.76 -4.73
CA ASN A 203 -0.29 20.17 -4.83
C ASN A 203 0.28 20.74 -6.13
N PHE A 204 -0.51 21.51 -6.88
CA PHE A 204 -0.03 22.19 -8.08
C PHE A 204 -0.86 23.45 -8.34
N THR A 205 -0.27 24.43 -9.03
CA THR A 205 -0.95 25.65 -9.46
C THR A 205 -1.23 25.58 -10.95
N VAL A 206 -2.47 25.78 -11.39
CA VAL A 206 -2.78 26.11 -12.79
C VAL A 206 -2.60 27.61 -12.96
N ASP A 207 -1.66 28.02 -13.79
CA ASP A 207 -1.37 29.43 -14.03
C ASP A 207 -2.37 30.07 -15.01
N PRO A 208 -2.31 31.39 -15.28
CA PRO A 208 -3.22 32.07 -16.20
C PRO A 208 -3.09 31.61 -17.65
N THR A 209 -2.01 30.91 -18.00
CA THR A 209 -1.86 30.27 -19.32
C THR A 209 -2.54 28.91 -19.36
N GLY A 210 -2.87 28.33 -18.20
CA GLY A 210 -3.40 26.97 -18.09
C GLY A 210 -2.34 25.91 -17.84
N ALA A 211 -1.07 26.31 -17.71
CA ALA A 211 0.03 25.39 -17.42
C ALA A 211 0.09 25.05 -15.93
N LEU A 212 0.50 23.82 -15.63
CA LEU A 212 0.71 23.38 -14.26
C LEU A 212 2.10 23.82 -13.78
N THR A 213 2.13 24.51 -12.65
CA THR A 213 3.33 25.06 -12.01
C THR A 213 3.34 24.71 -10.52
N ASN A 214 4.45 24.92 -9.82
CA ASN A 214 4.59 24.68 -8.38
C ASN A 214 4.18 23.26 -7.94
N VAL A 215 4.40 22.26 -8.78
CA VAL A 215 4.01 20.87 -8.51
C VAL A 215 4.83 20.32 -7.34
N LYS A 216 4.14 19.85 -6.31
CA LYS A 216 4.70 19.19 -5.13
C LYS A 216 3.90 17.92 -4.88
N ALA A 217 4.57 16.83 -4.58
CA ALA A 217 3.92 15.61 -4.14
C ALA A 217 4.42 15.27 -2.74
N LYS A 218 3.61 14.52 -2.00
CA LYS A 218 3.96 13.97 -0.69
C LYS A 218 3.40 12.55 -0.59
N SER A 219 4.26 11.60 -0.27
CA SER A 219 3.86 10.21 0.00
C SER A 219 4.77 9.58 1.06
N LEU A 220 4.36 8.44 1.61
CA LEU A 220 5.16 7.66 2.57
C LEU A 220 6.35 6.98 1.90
N ASN A 221 6.28 6.82 0.58
CA ASN A 221 7.36 6.27 -0.23
C ASN A 221 7.90 7.33 -1.19
N PRO A 222 9.20 7.67 -1.12
CA PRO A 222 9.82 8.66 -2.01
C PRO A 222 9.72 8.32 -3.51
N GLN A 223 9.63 7.03 -3.87
CA GLN A 223 9.46 6.64 -5.27
C GLN A 223 8.04 6.90 -5.77
N LEU A 224 7.03 6.76 -4.92
CA LEU A 224 5.66 7.14 -5.25
C LEU A 224 5.51 8.66 -5.38
N GLU A 225 6.21 9.42 -4.53
CA GLU A 225 6.29 10.87 -4.64
C GLU A 225 6.90 11.28 -5.99
N HIS A 226 8.02 10.66 -6.37
CA HIS A 226 8.68 10.91 -7.65
C HIS A 226 7.79 10.58 -8.85
N GLU A 227 7.14 9.41 -8.84
CA GLU A 227 6.22 9.03 -9.93
C GLU A 227 5.02 9.99 -10.01
N ALA A 228 4.46 10.41 -8.87
CA ALA A 228 3.36 11.37 -8.88
C ALA A 228 3.77 12.73 -9.45
N LEU A 229 4.97 13.22 -9.15
CA LEU A 229 5.52 14.43 -9.77
C LEU A 229 5.64 14.27 -11.29
N LEU A 230 6.14 13.12 -11.76
CA LEU A 230 6.24 12.83 -13.19
C LEU A 230 4.87 12.80 -13.86
N LEU A 231 3.88 12.11 -13.28
CA LEU A 231 2.54 12.01 -13.85
C LEU A 231 1.87 13.37 -13.98
N ILE A 232 1.99 14.21 -12.96
CA ILE A 232 1.37 15.54 -12.97
C ILE A 232 2.06 16.45 -13.98
N SER A 233 3.36 16.27 -14.22
CA SER A 233 4.06 16.98 -15.30
C SER A 233 3.59 16.58 -16.71
N LEU A 234 2.94 15.43 -16.86
CA LEU A 234 2.38 14.96 -18.13
C LEU A 234 0.94 15.42 -18.38
N VAL A 235 0.29 16.00 -17.37
CA VAL A 235 -1.08 16.52 -17.48
C VAL A 235 -1.10 17.58 -18.58
N PRO A 236 -1.97 17.43 -19.61
CA PRO A 236 -2.13 18.43 -20.65
C PRO A 236 -2.48 19.80 -20.07
N GLN A 237 -2.09 20.84 -20.79
CA GLN A 237 -2.45 22.22 -20.46
C GLN A 237 -3.97 22.33 -20.32
N MET A 238 -4.40 22.92 -19.21
CA MET A 238 -5.82 23.10 -18.89
C MET A 238 -6.31 24.45 -19.43
N LYS A 239 -7.63 24.65 -19.49
CA LYS A 239 -8.18 26.00 -19.59
C LYS A 239 -7.94 26.71 -18.26
N PRO A 240 -7.45 27.97 -18.24
CA PRO A 240 -7.19 28.69 -17.00
C PRO A 240 -8.51 29.03 -16.27
N GLY A 241 -8.40 29.33 -14.98
CA GLY A 241 -9.52 29.84 -14.21
C GLY A 241 -9.74 31.32 -14.49
N LEU A 242 -10.97 31.78 -14.24
CA LEU A 242 -11.42 33.14 -14.51
C LEU A 242 -12.03 33.76 -13.25
N VAL A 243 -11.73 35.04 -13.03
CA VAL A 243 -12.50 35.95 -12.17
C VAL A 243 -13.03 37.06 -13.07
N GLY A 244 -14.35 37.10 -13.26
CA GLY A 244 -14.96 37.80 -14.38
C GLY A 244 -14.38 37.30 -15.70
N ASP A 245 -13.78 38.22 -16.46
CA ASP A 245 -13.12 37.93 -17.74
C ASP A 245 -11.58 37.81 -17.62
N LYS A 246 -11.02 37.85 -16.41
CA LYS A 246 -9.57 37.82 -16.19
C LYS A 246 -9.10 36.42 -15.82
N THR A 247 -8.09 35.93 -16.54
CA THR A 247 -7.39 34.69 -16.21
C THR A 247 -6.58 34.83 -14.93
N VAL A 248 -6.73 33.88 -14.02
CA VAL A 248 -6.05 33.88 -12.71
C VAL A 248 -5.33 32.57 -12.45
N SER A 249 -4.37 32.60 -11.52
CA SER A 249 -3.70 31.40 -11.00
C SER A 249 -4.56 30.72 -9.95
N VAL A 250 -4.57 29.39 -9.98
CA VAL A 250 -5.51 28.57 -9.24
C VAL A 250 -4.66 27.41 -8.65
N ASN A 251 -4.44 27.39 -7.32
CA ASN A 251 -3.86 26.27 -6.53
C ASN A 251 -4.78 25.08 -6.19
N TYR A 252 -4.42 23.89 -6.68
CA TYR A 252 -5.11 22.63 -6.43
C TYR A 252 -4.38 21.76 -5.42
N LEU A 253 -5.16 21.10 -4.56
CA LEU A 253 -4.71 19.99 -3.73
C LEU A 253 -5.50 18.74 -4.10
N GLN A 254 -4.85 17.76 -4.71
CA GLN A 254 -5.43 16.49 -5.08
C GLN A 254 -4.88 15.38 -4.21
N ARG A 255 -5.77 14.54 -3.68
CA ARG A 255 -5.39 13.28 -3.02
C ARG A 255 -5.69 12.11 -3.93
N ILE A 256 -4.72 11.24 -4.07
CA ILE A 256 -4.78 10.03 -4.88
C ILE A 256 -4.53 8.86 -3.93
N LEU A 257 -5.45 7.90 -3.92
CA LEU A 257 -5.28 6.67 -3.16
C LEU A 257 -4.86 5.56 -4.11
N PHE A 258 -3.61 5.11 -4.01
CA PHE A 258 -3.17 3.91 -4.70
C PHE A 258 -3.54 2.69 -3.86
N VAL A 259 -4.18 1.71 -4.50
CA VAL A 259 -4.44 0.40 -3.92
C VAL A 259 -3.64 -0.59 -4.73
N ILE A 260 -2.62 -1.18 -4.09
CA ILE A 260 -1.79 -2.22 -4.69
C ILE A 260 -2.10 -3.52 -3.93
N GLU A 261 -2.63 -4.49 -4.68
CA GLU A 261 -2.98 -5.83 -4.21
C GLU A 261 -1.81 -6.80 -4.40
#